data_AF-A0A951CA05-F1
#
_entry.id   AF-A0A951CA05-F1
#
_cell.length_a   1.000
_cell.length_b   1.000
_cell.length_c   1.000
_cell.angle_alpha   90.00
_cell.angle_beta   90.00
_cell.angle_gamma   90.00
#
_symmetry.space_group_name_H-M   'P 1'
#
loop_
_entity.id
_entity.type
_entity.pdbx_description
1 polymer ?
#
loop_
_entity_poly.entity_id
_entity_poly.type
_entity_poly.pdbx_seq_one_letter_code
_entity_poly.pdbx_strand_id
1 'polypeptide(L)'
;MRKILCLLLLSLTGCVHREVNEQVAFSGNRTMVFKRIGTEFVNAENDRFVVTESGLTTYRTNGKNFVRWQFSIRPKQPTQLVSVEVEDVTGSHPYLVIRDRDPKIEELAWTQRGPLLRATSTELPWLFDPNESTRVFRITVTESDGTRSTLYQATAYTANAKKKFRKQMGPELQQPPPS
;
A
#
# COMPACT_ATOMS: atom_id res chain seq x y z
N MET A 1 48.35 34.91 -30.06
CA MET A 1 47.45 34.84 -28.88
C MET A 1 46.32 33.85 -29.17
N ARG A 2 46.36 32.65 -28.56
CA ARG A 2 45.34 31.60 -28.74
C ARG A 2 44.36 31.67 -27.56
N LYS A 3 43.08 31.93 -27.85
CA LYS A 3 41.99 31.85 -26.86
C LYS A 3 41.47 30.41 -26.82
N ILE A 4 41.64 29.74 -25.68
CA ILE A 4 41.08 28.41 -25.41
C ILE A 4 39.67 28.63 -24.84
N LEU A 5 38.67 28.17 -25.57
CA LEU A 5 37.26 28.19 -25.18
C LEU A 5 36.98 26.91 -24.38
N CYS A 6 36.92 27.00 -23.05
CA CYS A 6 36.48 25.89 -22.20
C CYS A 6 34.96 25.73 -22.32
N LEU A 7 34.53 24.71 -23.04
CA LEU A 7 33.14 24.26 -23.08
C LEU A 7 32.84 23.49 -21.78
N LEU A 8 32.15 24.13 -20.84
CA LEU A 8 31.60 23.52 -19.63
C LEU A 8 30.41 22.62 -20.00
N LEU A 9 30.66 21.32 -20.15
CA LEU A 9 29.63 20.28 -20.25
C LEU A 9 29.01 20.03 -18.86
N LEU A 10 27.99 20.81 -18.50
CA LEU A 10 27.12 20.47 -17.37
C LEU A 10 26.30 19.22 -17.71
N SER A 11 26.71 18.07 -17.18
CA SER A 11 25.90 16.86 -17.18
C SER A 11 24.88 16.94 -16.05
N LEU A 12 23.65 17.33 -16.39
CA LEU A 12 22.48 17.20 -15.51
C LEU A 12 22.15 15.71 -15.38
N THR A 13 22.76 15.01 -14.41
CA THR A 13 22.36 13.67 -14.02
C THR A 13 21.04 13.73 -13.25
N GLY A 14 19.93 13.88 -13.98
CA GLY A 14 18.61 13.66 -13.41
C GLY A 14 18.47 12.19 -13.05
N CYS A 15 18.23 11.87 -11.78
CA CYS A 15 17.82 10.54 -11.35
C CYS A 15 16.44 10.23 -11.94
N VAL A 16 16.41 9.75 -13.19
CA VAL A 16 15.20 9.20 -13.81
C VAL A 16 14.88 7.92 -13.05
N HIS A 17 13.86 7.99 -12.18
CA HIS A 17 13.31 6.80 -11.55
C HIS A 17 12.66 5.95 -12.64
N ARG A 18 13.31 4.83 -12.96
CA ARG A 18 12.87 3.92 -14.02
C ARG A 18 11.60 3.20 -13.60
N GLU A 19 10.58 3.24 -14.45
CA GLU A 19 9.40 2.41 -14.31
C GLU A 19 9.76 0.94 -14.58
N VAL A 20 9.33 0.04 -13.70
CA VAL A 20 9.55 -1.39 -13.82
C VAL A 20 8.23 -2.13 -13.64
N ASN A 21 8.02 -3.17 -14.45
CA ASN A 21 6.91 -4.12 -14.28
C ASN A 21 7.39 -5.27 -13.38
N GLU A 22 6.67 -5.53 -12.29
CA GLU A 22 6.99 -6.58 -11.32
C GLU A 22 5.85 -7.60 -11.28
N GLN A 23 6.18 -8.89 -11.39
CA GLN A 23 5.22 -9.97 -11.22
C GLN A 23 5.09 -10.30 -9.74
N VAL A 24 3.88 -10.16 -9.20
CA VAL A 24 3.59 -10.46 -7.79
C VAL A 24 2.59 -11.60 -7.73
N ALA A 25 2.97 -12.67 -7.02
CA ALA A 25 2.08 -13.79 -6.73
C ALA A 25 1.20 -13.51 -5.51
N PHE A 26 -0.04 -14.02 -5.53
CA PHE A 26 -1.01 -13.87 -4.45
C PHE A 26 -1.99 -15.05 -4.44
N SER A 27 -2.90 -15.09 -3.46
CA SER A 27 -3.82 -16.21 -3.17
C SER A 27 -4.45 -16.84 -4.41
N GLY A 28 -4.56 -18.18 -4.37
CA GLY A 28 -5.10 -18.99 -5.47
C GLY A 28 -4.12 -19.22 -6.63
N ASN A 29 -2.80 -19.22 -6.36
CA ASN A 29 -1.74 -19.38 -7.36
C ASN A 29 -1.85 -18.38 -8.53
N ARG A 30 -2.32 -17.18 -8.22
CA ARG A 30 -2.45 -16.09 -9.19
C ARG A 30 -1.17 -15.26 -9.21
N THR A 31 -0.86 -14.73 -10.38
CA THR A 31 0.21 -13.75 -10.56
C THR A 31 -0.36 -12.57 -11.34
N MET A 32 0.01 -11.36 -10.94
CA MET A 32 -0.36 -10.14 -11.66
C MET A 32 0.87 -9.25 -11.81
N VAL A 33 0.90 -8.51 -12.91
CA VAL A 33 1.95 -7.52 -13.18
C VAL A 33 1.53 -6.20 -12.58
N PHE A 34 2.37 -5.65 -11.70
CA PHE A 34 2.20 -4.32 -11.13
C PHE A 34 3.32 -3.41 -11.63
N LYS A 35 2.98 -2.15 -11.93
CA LYS A 35 3.97 -1.12 -12.24
C LYS A 35 4.54 -0.55 -10.97
N ARG A 36 5.86 -0.35 -10.94
CA ARG A 36 6.60 0.23 -9.82
C ARG A 36 7.44 1.41 -10.29
N ILE A 37 7.42 2.51 -9.53
CA ILE A 37 8.24 3.70 -9.74
C ILE A 37 9.02 3.96 -8.45
N GLY A 38 10.34 3.81 -8.50
CA GLY A 38 11.16 3.85 -7.29
C GLY A 38 10.80 2.70 -6.34
N THR A 39 10.42 3.02 -5.09
CA THR A 39 10.07 2.01 -4.07
C THR A 39 8.58 1.66 -4.03
N GLU A 40 7.74 2.40 -4.74
CA GLU A 40 6.28 2.34 -4.63
C GLU A 40 5.65 1.75 -5.89
N PHE A 41 4.56 1.01 -5.70
CA PHE A 41 3.73 0.59 -6.82
C PHE A 41 2.84 1.75 -7.26
N VAL A 42 2.62 1.85 -8.56
CA VAL A 42 1.65 2.79 -9.13
C VAL A 42 0.27 2.44 -8.59
N ASN A 43 -0.49 3.46 -8.24
CA ASN A 43 -1.86 3.33 -7.78
C ASN A 43 -2.72 2.59 -8.81
N ALA A 44 -3.51 1.63 -8.32
CA ALA A 44 -4.41 0.86 -9.14
C ALA A 44 -5.55 1.73 -9.67
N GLU A 45 -5.85 1.58 -10.95
CA GLU A 45 -6.81 2.42 -11.65
C GLU A 45 -7.54 1.59 -12.72
N ASN A 46 -8.85 1.80 -12.83
CA ASN A 46 -9.67 1.31 -13.94
C ASN A 46 -10.51 2.47 -14.50
N ASP A 47 -11.44 2.22 -15.42
CA ASP A 47 -12.26 3.29 -16.03
C ASP A 47 -13.16 4.03 -15.04
N ARG A 48 -13.40 3.47 -13.84
CA ARG A 48 -14.37 3.97 -12.87
C ARG A 48 -13.73 4.56 -11.61
N PHE A 49 -12.65 3.96 -11.11
CA PHE A 49 -12.06 4.27 -9.81
C PHE A 49 -10.53 4.35 -9.90
N VAL A 50 -9.96 5.11 -8.97
CA VAL A 50 -8.52 5.15 -8.69
C VAL A 50 -8.34 4.86 -7.20
N VAL A 51 -7.43 3.96 -6.85
CA VAL A 51 -6.98 3.79 -5.47
C VAL A 51 -6.03 4.95 -5.16
N THR A 52 -6.36 5.78 -4.17
CA THR A 52 -5.56 6.95 -3.82
C THR A 52 -4.69 6.72 -2.60
N GLU A 53 -5.07 5.75 -1.75
CA GLU A 53 -4.28 5.35 -0.59
C GLU A 53 -4.45 3.85 -0.30
N SER A 54 -3.35 3.18 0.05
CA SER A 54 -3.33 1.79 0.49
C SER A 54 -2.10 1.54 1.36
N GLY A 55 -2.23 1.77 2.66
CA GLY A 55 -1.06 1.78 3.53
C GLY A 55 -1.35 1.47 4.99
N LEU A 56 -0.26 1.33 5.74
CA LEU A 56 -0.32 1.24 7.19
C LEU A 56 -0.06 2.62 7.78
N THR A 57 -0.87 2.98 8.75
CA THR A 57 -0.63 4.16 9.60
C THR A 57 -0.31 3.69 11.02
N THR A 58 0.61 4.41 11.67
CA THR A 58 1.09 4.11 13.01
C THR A 58 0.28 4.85 14.08
N TYR A 59 -0.06 4.18 15.18
CA TYR A 59 -0.76 4.76 16.31
C TYR A 59 -0.08 4.38 17.61
N ARG A 60 -0.07 5.31 18.58
CA ARG A 60 0.41 5.05 19.94
C ARG A 60 -0.69 5.42 20.92
N THR A 61 -1.07 4.48 21.78
CA THR A 61 -2.04 4.71 22.85
C THR A 61 -1.73 3.85 24.06
N ASN A 62 -1.89 4.41 25.26
CA ASN A 62 -1.60 3.72 26.53
C ASN A 62 -0.21 3.06 26.57
N GLY A 63 0.80 3.77 26.05
CA GLY A 63 2.19 3.29 25.97
C GLY A 63 2.46 2.23 24.89
N LYS A 64 1.41 1.66 24.27
CA LYS A 64 1.51 0.57 23.28
C LYS A 64 1.49 1.11 21.85
N ASN A 65 2.13 0.36 20.95
CA ASN A 65 2.18 0.67 19.53
C ASN A 65 1.19 -0.20 18.75
N PHE A 66 0.46 0.45 17.86
CA PHE A 66 -0.52 -0.16 16.97
C PHE A 66 -0.28 0.31 15.55
N VAL A 67 -0.81 -0.46 14.61
CA VAL A 67 -1.01 -0.04 13.23
C VAL A 67 -2.45 -0.27 12.84
N ARG A 68 -2.90 0.42 11.81
CA ARG A 68 -4.11 0.04 11.09
C ARG A 68 -3.90 0.29 9.61
N TRP A 69 -4.62 -0.49 8.82
CA TRP A 69 -4.73 -0.22 7.40
C TRP A 69 -5.58 1.03 7.17
N GLN A 70 -5.20 1.83 6.20
CA GLN A 70 -5.99 2.94 5.68
C GLN A 70 -6.07 2.79 4.16
N PHE A 71 -7.29 2.93 3.64
CA PHE A 71 -7.58 2.86 2.21
C PHE A 71 -8.41 4.05 1.79
N SER A 72 -8.13 4.55 0.59
CA SER A 72 -8.92 5.59 -0.05
C SER A 72 -9.11 5.24 -1.52
N ILE A 73 -10.34 5.42 -2.02
CA ILE A 73 -10.66 5.31 -3.44
C ILE A 73 -11.38 6.57 -3.90
N ARG A 74 -11.05 7.00 -5.12
CA ARG A 74 -11.69 8.15 -5.77
C ARG A 74 -12.46 7.69 -7.01
N PRO A 75 -13.78 7.90 -7.07
CA PRO A 75 -14.54 7.74 -8.31
C PRO A 75 -14.10 8.76 -9.35
N LYS A 76 -14.06 8.36 -10.62
CA LYS A 76 -13.74 9.25 -11.74
C LYS A 76 -14.95 10.05 -12.25
N GLN A 77 -16.16 9.57 -11.98
CA GLN A 77 -17.41 10.30 -12.24
C GLN A 77 -18.31 10.16 -11.01
N PRO A 78 -19.31 11.04 -10.83
CA PRO A 78 -20.25 10.95 -9.72
C PRO A 78 -20.87 9.55 -9.58
N THR A 79 -21.03 9.09 -8.35
CA THR A 79 -21.61 7.78 -8.04
C THR A 79 -22.14 7.73 -6.61
N GLN A 80 -23.01 6.76 -6.36
CA GLN A 80 -23.38 6.33 -5.03
C GLN A 80 -22.89 4.89 -4.83
N LEU A 81 -22.13 4.69 -3.76
CA LEU A 81 -21.58 3.39 -3.40
C LEU A 81 -22.57 2.66 -2.48
N VAL A 82 -22.71 1.35 -2.67
CA VAL A 82 -23.51 0.45 -1.83
C VAL A 82 -22.63 -0.36 -0.90
N SER A 83 -21.47 -0.80 -1.39
CA SER A 83 -20.51 -1.52 -0.56
C SER A 83 -19.10 -1.36 -1.06
N VAL A 84 -18.15 -1.32 -0.14
CA VAL A 84 -16.72 -1.46 -0.43
C VAL A 84 -16.14 -2.55 0.44
N GLU A 85 -15.52 -3.55 -0.17
CA GLU A 85 -14.81 -4.62 0.51
C GLU A 85 -13.32 -4.55 0.16
N VAL A 86 -12.46 -4.66 1.18
CA VAL A 86 -11.01 -4.73 1.01
C VAL A 86 -10.52 -6.03 1.62
N GLU A 87 -9.89 -6.85 0.79
CA GLU A 87 -9.29 -8.12 1.21
C GLU A 87 -7.78 -8.06 0.98
N ASP A 88 -7.01 -8.52 1.95
CA ASP A 88 -5.60 -8.82 1.76
C ASP A 88 -5.49 -10.22 1.13
N VAL A 89 -5.04 -10.25 -0.12
CA VAL A 89 -4.94 -11.48 -0.91
C VAL A 89 -3.51 -12.01 -0.97
N THR A 90 -2.56 -11.46 -0.21
CA THR A 90 -1.13 -11.82 -0.27
C THR A 90 -0.84 -13.27 0.10
N GLY A 91 -1.58 -13.80 1.09
CA GLY A 91 -1.35 -15.14 1.64
C GLY A 91 -1.95 -16.27 0.81
N SER A 92 -2.06 -17.46 1.41
CA SER A 92 -2.72 -18.60 0.78
C SER A 92 -4.24 -18.40 0.60
N HIS A 93 -4.86 -17.65 1.53
CA HIS A 93 -6.28 -17.36 1.54
C HIS A 93 -6.50 -15.84 1.66
N PRO A 94 -7.51 -15.28 0.97
CA PRO A 94 -7.95 -13.90 1.18
C PRO A 94 -8.36 -13.66 2.64
N TYR A 95 -7.90 -12.56 3.22
CA TYR A 95 -8.28 -12.08 4.54
C TYR A 95 -9.07 -10.78 4.41
N LEU A 96 -10.31 -10.75 4.91
CA LEU A 96 -11.14 -9.55 4.88
C LEU A 96 -10.58 -8.49 5.86
N VAL A 97 -10.14 -7.36 5.31
CA VAL A 97 -9.58 -6.23 6.08
C VAL A 97 -10.68 -5.22 6.41
N ILE A 98 -11.52 -4.87 5.42
CA ILE A 98 -12.62 -3.93 5.55
C ILE A 98 -13.84 -4.49 4.84
N ARG A 99 -15.00 -4.35 5.48
CA ARG A 99 -16.32 -4.48 4.85
C ARG A 99 -17.15 -3.26 5.25
N ASP A 100 -17.35 -2.38 4.28
CA ASP A 100 -18.20 -1.21 4.41
C ASP A 100 -19.50 -1.44 3.64
N ARG A 101 -20.64 -1.35 4.34
CA ARG A 101 -21.99 -1.60 3.81
C ARG A 101 -22.82 -0.32 3.64
N ASP A 102 -22.27 0.82 4.06
CA ASP A 102 -22.86 2.14 3.84
C ASP A 102 -21.73 3.14 3.52
N PRO A 103 -20.93 2.87 2.46
CA PRO A 103 -19.77 3.69 2.13
C PRO A 103 -20.19 5.11 1.75
N LYS A 104 -19.54 6.09 2.39
CA LYS A 104 -19.74 7.52 2.11
C LYS A 104 -18.55 8.09 1.36
N ILE A 105 -18.84 8.86 0.32
CA ILE A 105 -17.83 9.66 -0.38
C ILE A 105 -17.83 11.05 0.27
N GLU A 106 -16.71 11.41 0.87
CA GLU A 106 -16.47 12.71 1.49
C GLU A 106 -15.31 13.38 0.74
N GLU A 107 -15.41 14.67 0.45
CA GLU A 107 -14.32 15.43 -0.20
C GLU A 107 -13.74 14.74 -1.46
N LEU A 108 -14.61 14.08 -2.25
CA LEU A 108 -14.31 13.34 -3.49
C LEU A 108 -13.78 11.91 -3.33
N ALA A 109 -13.59 11.39 -2.13
CA ALA A 109 -13.12 10.02 -1.94
C ALA A 109 -13.93 9.26 -0.90
N TRP A 110 -14.03 7.95 -1.08
CA TRP A 110 -14.34 7.07 0.04
C TRP A 110 -13.03 6.77 0.76
N THR A 111 -13.01 6.91 2.08
CA THR A 111 -11.85 6.60 2.91
C THR A 111 -12.29 5.80 4.12
N GLN A 112 -11.59 4.70 4.40
CA GLN A 112 -11.87 3.85 5.55
C GLN A 112 -10.60 3.32 6.19
N ARG A 113 -10.68 3.08 7.50
CA ARG A 113 -9.60 2.48 8.29
C ARG A 113 -10.00 1.11 8.77
N GLY A 114 -9.06 0.18 8.69
CA GLY A 114 -9.18 -1.14 9.30
C GLY A 114 -9.08 -1.09 10.83
N PRO A 115 -9.23 -2.25 11.50
CA PRO A 115 -9.04 -2.36 12.93
C PRO A 115 -7.60 -2.01 13.36
N LEU A 116 -7.44 -1.59 14.61
CA LEU A 116 -6.13 -1.46 15.23
C LEU A 116 -5.54 -2.85 15.48
N LEU A 117 -4.34 -3.08 15.00
CA LEU A 117 -3.55 -4.28 15.21
C LEU A 117 -2.36 -3.91 16.08
N ARG A 118 -2.03 -4.73 17.08
CA ARG A 118 -0.84 -4.48 17.89
C ARG A 118 0.37 -4.69 16.99
N ALA A 119 1.29 -3.74 17.02
CA ALA A 119 2.50 -3.82 16.21
C ALA A 119 3.49 -4.81 16.84
N THR A 120 3.23 -6.12 16.81
CA THR A 120 4.12 -7.16 17.39
C THR A 120 4.51 -8.21 16.36
N SER A 121 5.63 -8.90 16.58
CA SER A 121 6.08 -10.02 15.72
C SER A 121 5.09 -11.18 15.70
N THR A 122 4.31 -11.36 16.76
CA THR A 122 3.25 -12.38 16.83
C THR A 122 2.05 -12.01 15.97
N GLU A 123 1.56 -10.76 16.04
CA GLU A 123 0.38 -10.33 15.29
C GLU A 123 0.68 -9.97 13.84
N LEU A 124 1.87 -9.45 13.56
CA LEU A 124 2.28 -8.96 12.24
C LEU A 124 3.66 -9.51 11.84
N PRO A 125 3.86 -10.83 11.78
CA PRO A 125 5.18 -11.44 11.57
C PRO A 125 5.91 -10.89 10.34
N TRP A 126 5.18 -10.67 9.24
CA TRP A 126 5.72 -10.13 7.99
C TRP A 126 6.34 -8.73 8.14
N LEU A 127 5.87 -7.91 9.08
CA LEU A 127 6.37 -6.56 9.33
C LEU A 127 7.67 -6.59 10.14
N PHE A 128 7.88 -7.67 10.90
CA PHE A 128 9.08 -7.92 11.70
C PHE A 128 10.14 -8.74 10.97
N ASP A 129 9.75 -9.42 9.89
CA ASP A 129 10.68 -10.02 8.94
C ASP A 129 11.67 -8.96 8.38
N PRO A 130 12.98 -9.26 8.30
CA PRO A 130 13.98 -8.34 7.77
C PRO A 130 13.87 -8.12 6.25
N ASN A 131 13.28 -9.05 5.51
CA ASN A 131 13.17 -9.01 4.06
C ASN A 131 12.09 -8.02 3.61
N GLU A 132 12.16 -7.60 2.34
CA GLU A 132 11.05 -6.86 1.77
C GLU A 132 9.79 -7.74 1.69
N SER A 133 8.63 -7.11 1.73
CA SER A 133 7.38 -7.81 1.43
C SER A 133 6.45 -6.91 0.66
N THR A 134 5.76 -7.49 -0.31
CA THR A 134 4.64 -6.84 -0.99
C THR A 134 3.34 -7.39 -0.40
N ARG A 135 2.42 -6.49 -0.05
CA ARG A 135 1.03 -6.86 0.25
C ARG A 135 0.18 -6.55 -0.97
N VAL A 136 -0.76 -7.43 -1.30
CA VAL A 136 -1.71 -7.21 -2.41
C VAL A 136 -3.11 -7.16 -1.84
N PHE A 137 -3.83 -6.09 -2.16
CA PHE A 137 -5.21 -5.88 -1.74
C PHE A 137 -6.14 -6.00 -2.93
N ARG A 138 -7.21 -6.76 -2.77
CA ARG A 138 -8.36 -6.78 -3.68
C ARG A 138 -9.41 -5.83 -3.11
N ILE A 139 -9.74 -4.80 -3.88
CA ILE A 139 -10.77 -3.82 -3.52
C ILE A 139 -11.95 -4.05 -4.43
N THR A 140 -13.08 -4.45 -3.84
CA THR A 140 -14.35 -4.63 -4.55
C THR A 140 -15.26 -3.47 -4.22
N VAL A 141 -15.76 -2.78 -5.24
CA VAL A 141 -16.70 -1.66 -5.12
C VAL A 141 -18.00 -2.05 -5.81
N THR A 142 -19.13 -1.88 -5.11
CA THR A 142 -20.47 -2.06 -5.68
C THR A 142 -21.19 -0.71 -5.65
N GLU A 143 -21.69 -0.28 -6.80
CA GLU A 143 -22.47 0.95 -6.98
C GLU A 143 -23.99 0.68 -6.82
N SER A 144 -24.79 1.74 -6.68
CA SER A 144 -26.25 1.65 -6.48
C SER A 144 -27.03 1.07 -7.65
N ASP A 145 -26.47 1.12 -8.86
CA ASP A 145 -27.01 0.49 -10.06
C ASP A 145 -26.68 -1.02 -10.15
N GLY A 146 -25.93 -1.55 -9.18
CA GLY A 146 -25.47 -2.94 -9.15
C GLY A 146 -24.15 -3.19 -9.88
N THR A 147 -23.55 -2.16 -10.50
CA THR A 147 -22.24 -2.26 -11.14
C THR A 147 -21.18 -2.63 -10.11
N ARG A 148 -20.34 -3.62 -10.44
CA ARG A 148 -19.28 -4.12 -9.57
C ARG A 148 -17.91 -3.94 -10.22
N SER A 149 -17.05 -3.18 -9.56
CA SER A 149 -15.65 -2.97 -9.94
C SER A 149 -14.71 -3.74 -9.02
N THR A 150 -13.61 -4.27 -9.56
CA THR A 150 -12.53 -4.88 -8.77
C THR A 150 -11.21 -4.25 -9.16
N LEU A 151 -10.45 -3.76 -8.18
CA LEU A 151 -9.09 -3.26 -8.34
C LEU A 151 -8.14 -4.13 -7.51
N TYR A 152 -6.91 -4.29 -7.99
CA TYR A 152 -5.83 -4.94 -7.25
C TYR A 152 -4.73 -3.92 -7.02
N GLN A 153 -4.39 -3.69 -5.75
CA GLN A 153 -3.37 -2.73 -5.34
C GLN A 153 -2.25 -3.45 -4.62
N ALA A 154 -1.02 -3.30 -5.12
CA ALA A 154 0.17 -3.78 -4.42
C ALA A 154 0.77 -2.66 -3.56
N THR A 155 1.23 -2.99 -2.36
CA THR A 155 1.93 -2.07 -1.46
C THR A 155 3.24 -2.71 -1.04
N ALA A 156 4.35 -2.06 -1.36
CA ALA A 156 5.67 -2.54 -1.01
C ALA A 156 6.13 -2.04 0.36
N TYR A 157 6.68 -2.95 1.15
CA TYR A 157 7.35 -2.65 2.41
C TYR A 157 8.81 -3.07 2.31
N THR A 158 9.66 -2.12 1.92
CA THR A 158 11.10 -2.36 1.79
C THR A 158 11.73 -2.72 3.13
N ALA A 159 12.82 -3.48 3.11
CA ALA A 159 13.59 -3.83 4.31
C ALA A 159 13.97 -2.59 5.15
N ASN A 160 14.35 -1.49 4.49
CA ASN A 160 14.69 -0.24 5.16
C ASN A 160 13.46 0.45 5.78
N ALA A 161 12.31 0.46 5.10
CA ALA A 161 11.06 0.99 5.65
C ALA A 161 10.63 0.21 6.89
N LYS A 162 10.67 -1.13 6.85
CA LYS A 162 10.39 -1.97 8.01
C LYS A 162 11.39 -1.75 9.15
N LYS A 163 12.69 -1.60 8.84
CA LYS A 163 13.72 -1.27 9.85
C LYS A 163 13.44 0.07 10.53
N LYS A 164 13.10 1.12 9.76
CA LYS A 164 12.73 2.43 10.30
C LYS A 164 11.46 2.35 11.15
N PHE A 165 10.44 1.64 10.68
CA PHE A 165 9.22 1.38 11.42
C PHE A 165 9.51 0.74 12.78
N ARG A 166 10.29 -0.36 12.81
CA ARG A 166 10.66 -1.05 14.05
C ARG A 166 11.43 -0.14 15.03
N LYS A 167 12.30 0.72 14.51
CA LYS A 167 12.98 1.74 15.34
C LYS A 167 12.01 2.77 15.92
N GLN A 168 11.09 3.27 15.10
CA GLN A 168 10.09 4.28 15.50
C GLN A 168 9.14 3.75 16.57
N MET A 169 8.77 2.46 16.50
CA MET A 169 7.88 1.84 17.47
C MET A 169 8.56 1.51 18.81
N GLY A 170 9.86 1.79 18.98
CA GLY A 170 10.54 1.71 20.27
C GLY A 170 10.96 0.29 20.71
N PRO A 171 11.57 0.16 21.90
CA PRO A 171 12.32 -1.03 22.32
C PRO A 171 11.45 -2.26 22.64
N GLU A 172 10.16 -2.09 22.92
CA GLU A 172 9.23 -3.22 23.20
C GLU A 172 9.13 -4.23 22.06
N LEU A 173 9.59 -3.86 20.86
CA LEU A 173 9.52 -4.67 19.65
C LEU A 173 10.91 -5.03 19.09
N GLN A 174 11.95 -4.72 19.86
CA GLN A 174 13.33 -5.10 19.54
C GLN A 174 13.72 -6.44 20.15
N GLN A 175 12.84 -7.05 20.94
CA GLN A 175 13.07 -8.39 21.48
C GLN A 175 12.88 -9.42 20.36
N PRO A 176 13.89 -10.27 20.08
CA PRO A 176 13.71 -11.39 19.15
C PRO A 176 12.60 -12.32 19.65
N PRO A 177 11.90 -13.05 18.75
CA PRO A 177 10.91 -14.02 19.17
C PRO A 177 11.53 -15.02 20.15
N PRO A 178 10.79 -15.48 21.18
CA PRO A 178 11.28 -16.51 22.08
C PRO A 178 11.62 -17.76 21.26
N SER A 179 12.84 -18.25 21.46
CA SER A 179 13.39 -19.49 20.89
C SER A 179 12.59 -20.72 21.29
#